data_AF-A0A814PA87-F1
#
_entry.id   AF-A0A814PA87-F1
#
_cell.length_a   1.000
_cell.length_b   1.000
_cell.length_c   1.000
_cell.angle_alpha   90.00
_cell.angle_beta   90.00
_cell.angle_gamma   90.00
#
_symmetry.space_group_name_H-M   'P 1'
#
loop_
_entity.id
_entity.type
_entity.pdbx_description
1 polymer ?
#
loop_
_entity_poly.entity_id
_entity_poly.type
_entity_poly.pdbx_seq_one_letter_code
_entity_poly.pdbx_strand_id
1 'polypeptide(L)' 'ASKYAIIFMSDGLAPFPEAELQTLVELHGNVIKKFWTLALGQSDMSILKRINEKMDGTFFNLADSSELVEAYAEIARTS' A
#
# COMPACT_ATOMS: atom_id res chain seq x y z
N ALA A 1 16.23 -7.33 14.79
CA ALA A 1 15.71 -7.63 13.44
C ALA A 1 15.44 -6.32 12.72
N SER A 2 15.84 -6.21 11.45
CA SER A 2 15.50 -5.05 10.61
C SER A 2 13.99 -4.97 10.44
N LYS A 3 13.42 -3.77 10.56
CA LYS A 3 12.01 -3.51 10.31
C LYS A 3 11.87 -2.86 8.94
N TYR A 4 10.85 -3.27 8.19
CA TYR A 4 10.63 -2.82 6.83
C TYR A 4 9.35 -1.98 6.72
N ALA A 5 9.38 -1.08 5.76
CA ALA A 5 8.26 -0.28 5.30
C ALA A 5 7.95 -0.70 3.86
N ILE A 6 6.66 -0.84 3.52
CA ILE A 6 6.23 -1.18 2.16
C ILE A 6 5.37 -0.05 1.62
N ILE A 7 5.71 0.40 0.41
CA ILE A 7 4.90 1.31 -0.38
C ILE A 7 4.38 0.49 -1.57
N PHE A 8 3.07 0.27 -1.62
CA PHE A 8 2.39 -0.49 -2.65
C PHE A 8 1.64 0.48 -3.57
N MET A 9 1.94 0.47 -4.86
CA MET A 9 1.32 1.35 -5.86
C MET A 9 0.80 0.52 -7.03
N SER A 10 -0.48 0.69 -7.36
CA SER A 10 -1.16 -0.09 -8.41
C SER A 10 -2.43 0.64 -8.88
N ASP A 11 -2.91 0.28 -10.08
CA ASP A 11 -4.21 0.69 -10.62
C ASP A 11 -5.39 -0.17 -10.11
N GLY A 12 -5.13 -1.25 -9.37
CA GLY A 12 -6.17 -2.11 -8.80
C GLY A 12 -6.97 -2.91 -9.84
N LEU A 13 -6.59 -2.88 -11.12
CA LEU A 13 -7.34 -3.56 -12.19
C LEU A 13 -7.15 -5.08 -12.19
N ALA A 14 -6.12 -5.56 -11.50
CA ALA A 14 -5.88 -6.98 -11.30
C ALA A 14 -6.79 -7.57 -10.19
N PRO A 15 -7.11 -8.88 -10.25
CA PRO A 15 -7.83 -9.56 -9.18
C PRO A 15 -7.14 -9.44 -7.81
N PHE A 16 -7.93 -9.48 -6.73
CA PHE A 16 -7.42 -9.39 -5.38
C PHE A 16 -6.47 -10.56 -5.04
N PRO A 17 -5.20 -10.30 -4.68
CA PRO A 17 -4.18 -11.34 -4.47
C PRO A 17 -4.20 -11.89 -3.03
N GLU A 18 -5.26 -12.61 -2.66
CA GLU A 18 -5.47 -13.10 -1.28
C GLU A 18 -4.32 -14.01 -0.81
N ALA A 19 -3.89 -14.97 -1.65
CA ALA A 19 -2.90 -15.97 -1.26
C ALA A 19 -1.51 -15.34 -1.03
N GLU A 20 -1.14 -14.38 -1.88
CA GLU A 20 0.13 -13.68 -1.82
C GLU A 20 0.19 -12.76 -0.60
N LEU A 21 -0.89 -12.02 -0.32
CA LEU A 21 -0.98 -11.17 0.88
C LEU A 21 -0.98 -11.99 2.17
N GLN A 22 -1.67 -13.13 2.18
CA GLN A 22 -1.66 -14.05 3.32
C GLN A 22 -0.24 -14.55 3.59
N THR A 23 0.47 -14.98 2.54
CA THR A 23 1.87 -15.42 2.64
C THR A 23 2.78 -14.30 3.15
N LEU A 24 2.59 -13.07 2.68
CA LEU A 24 3.35 -11.90 3.13
C LEU A 24 3.14 -11.63 4.63
N VAL A 25 1.89 -11.68 5.11
CA VAL A 25 1.56 -11.45 6.53
C VAL A 25 2.13 -12.57 7.40
N GLU A 26 2.01 -13.82 6.99
CA GLU A 26 2.51 -14.98 7.75
C GLU A 26 4.03 -14.99 7.87
N LEU A 27 4.74 -14.72 6.78
CA LEU A 27 6.21 -14.79 6.76
C LEU A 27 6.88 -13.53 7.27
N HIS A 28 6.25 -12.36 7.07
CA HIS A 28 6.91 -11.07 7.25
C HIS A 28 6.10 -10.05 8.07
N GLY A 29 4.88 -10.37 8.52
CA GLY A 29 4.03 -9.44 9.27
C GLY A 29 4.68 -8.93 10.56
N ASN A 30 5.57 -9.70 11.19
CA ASN A 30 6.30 -9.28 12.39
C ASN A 30 7.46 -8.30 12.13
N VAL A 31 7.90 -8.16 10.87
CA VAL A 31 8.97 -7.23 10.46
C VAL A 31 8.47 -6.06 9.63
N ILE A 32 7.29 -6.17 9.01
CA ILE A 32 6.62 -5.06 8.34
C ILE A 32 6.01 -4.16 9.41
N LYS A 33 6.54 -2.94 9.54
CA LYS A 33 6.07 -1.97 10.55
C LYS A 33 5.03 -1.00 9.98
N LYS A 34 5.13 -0.70 8.69
CA LYS A 34 4.29 0.28 8.00
C LYS A 34 4.01 -0.19 6.59
N PHE A 35 2.78 0.00 6.15
CA PHE A 35 2.30 -0.32 4.82
C PHE A 35 1.52 0.87 4.30
N TRP A 36 1.82 1.31 3.07
CA TRP A 36 1.07 2.36 2.40
C TRP A 36 0.57 1.86 1.05
N THR A 37 -0.69 2.13 0.74
CA THR A 37 -1.27 1.87 -0.58
C THR A 37 -1.49 3.18 -1.32
N LEU A 38 -0.93 3.32 -2.51
CA LEU A 38 -1.11 4.48 -3.39
C LEU A 38 -1.91 4.05 -4.61
N ALA A 39 -3.09 4.65 -4.80
CA ALA A 39 -3.84 4.58 -6.04
C ALA A 39 -3.49 5.79 -6.91
N LEU A 40 -3.18 5.57 -8.18
CA LEU A 40 -2.80 6.63 -9.11
C LEU A 40 -3.68 6.60 -10.37
N GLY A 41 -4.41 7.68 -10.61
CA GLY A 41 -5.23 7.85 -11.81
C GLY A 41 -6.54 7.05 -11.78
N GLN A 42 -6.94 6.50 -12.92
CA GLN A 42 -8.14 5.65 -13.03
C GLN A 42 -7.85 4.29 -12.39
N SER A 43 -8.15 4.15 -11.10
CA SER A 43 -7.90 2.91 -10.35
C SER A 43 -9.18 2.30 -9.78
N ASP A 44 -9.21 0.97 -9.67
CA ASP A 44 -10.24 0.27 -8.89
C ASP A 44 -9.91 0.39 -7.40
N MET A 45 -10.59 1.33 -6.75
CA MET A 45 -10.41 1.60 -5.33
C MET A 45 -10.89 0.46 -4.43
N SER A 46 -11.77 -0.44 -4.90
CA SER A 46 -12.30 -1.52 -4.08
C SER A 46 -11.22 -2.54 -3.74
N ILE A 47 -10.41 -2.92 -4.74
CA ILE A 47 -9.30 -3.85 -4.59
C ILE A 47 -8.21 -3.20 -3.73
N LEU A 48 -7.81 -1.97 -4.05
CA LEU A 48 -6.71 -1.30 -3.35
C LEU A 48 -7.03 -1.01 -1.87
N LYS A 49 -8.28 -0.64 -1.56
CA LYS A 49 -8.72 -0.49 -0.16
C LYS A 49 -8.68 -1.82 0.59
N ARG A 50 -9.15 -2.90 -0.04
CA ARG A 50 -9.10 -4.24 0.55
C ARG A 50 -7.65 -4.70 0.82
N ILE A 51 -6.70 -4.37 -0.06
CA ILE A 51 -5.28 -4.65 0.16
C ILE A 51 -4.79 -3.86 1.38
N ASN A 52 -5.10 -2.57 1.44
CA ASN A 52 -4.69 -1.71 2.55
C ASN A 52 -5.25 -2.19 3.91
N GLU A 53 -6.51 -2.60 3.96
CA GLU A 53 -7.16 -3.16 5.15
C GLU A 53 -6.51 -4.48 5.60
N LYS A 54 -6.22 -5.38 4.65
CA LYS A 54 -5.54 -6.66 4.94
C LYS A 54 -4.16 -6.45 5.56
N MET A 55 -3.47 -5.37 5.19
CA MET A 55 -2.12 -5.05 5.62
C MET A 55 -2.04 -4.06 6.79
N ASP A 56 -3.17 -3.64 7.35
CA ASP A 56 -3.26 -2.60 8.40
C ASP A 56 -2.50 -1.32 8.02
N GLY A 57 -2.70 -0.88 6.76
CA GLY A 57 -1.93 0.19 6.13
C GLY A 57 -2.61 1.56 6.12
N THR A 58 -1.92 2.55 5.55
CA THR A 58 -2.45 3.89 5.24
C THR A 58 -2.66 4.07 3.74
N PHE A 59 -3.84 4.55 3.36
CA PHE A 59 -4.24 4.68 1.96
C PHE A 59 -4.09 6.11 1.44
N PHE A 60 -3.50 6.27 0.26
CA PHE A 60 -3.43 7.51 -0.49
C PHE A 60 -4.16 7.35 -1.83
N ASN A 61 -5.15 8.20 -2.07
CA ASN A 61 -5.82 8.30 -3.36
C ASN A 61 -5.27 9.50 -4.13
N LEU A 62 -4.54 9.26 -5.21
CA LEU A 62 -3.86 10.31 -5.98
C LEU A 62 -4.60 10.55 -7.29
N ALA A 63 -5.09 11.77 -7.47
CA ALA A 63 -5.82 12.16 -8.69
C ALA A 63 -4.89 12.31 -9.89
N ASP A 64 -3.66 12.79 -9.66
CA ASP A 64 -2.65 13.00 -10.69
C ASP A 64 -1.23 12.77 -10.16
N SER A 65 -0.25 12.84 -11.07
CA SER A 65 1.15 12.57 -10.75
C SER A 65 1.83 13.67 -9.92
N SER A 66 1.24 14.87 -9.81
CA SER A 66 1.79 15.94 -8.97
C SER A 66 1.60 15.62 -7.47
N GLU A 67 0.50 14.96 -7.12
CA GLU A 67 0.20 14.52 -5.75
C GLU A 67 1.13 13.40 -5.25
N LEU A 68 1.81 12.67 -6.15
CA LEU A 68 2.82 11.66 -5.76
C LEU A 68 3.91 12.27 -4.89
N VAL A 69 4.40 13.46 -5.22
CA VAL A 69 5.51 14.10 -4.49
C VAL A 69 5.09 14.37 -3.04
N GLU A 70 3.87 14.84 -2.85
CA GLU A 70 3.31 15.11 -1.52
C GLU A 70 3.10 13.81 -0.73
N ALA A 71 2.56 12.77 -1.37
CA ALA A 71 2.38 11.46 -0.74
C ALA A 71 3.71 10.84 -0.29
N TYR A 72 4.75 10.87 -1.13
CA TYR A 72 6.08 10.39 -0.74
C TYR A 72 6.72 11.25 0.35
N ALA A 73 6.51 12.57 0.34
CA ALA A 73 6.98 13.44 1.42
C ALA A 73 6.29 13.13 2.76
N GLU A 74 4.99 12.83 2.75
CA GLU A 74 4.25 12.40 3.94
C GLU A 74 4.74 11.05 4.45
N ILE A 75 4.94 10.08 3.56
CA ILE A 75 5.50 8.77 3.90
C ILE A 75 6.88 8.93 4.54
N ALA A 76 7.76 9.73 3.94
CA ALA A 76 9.11 9.98 4.48
C ALA A 76 9.07 10.60 5.88
N ARG A 77 8.12 11.51 6.15
CA ARG A 77 7.94 12.13 7.48
C ARG A 77 7.38 11.16 8.52
N THR A 78 6.54 10.23 8.07
CA THR A 78 5.85 9.25 8.89
C THR A 78 6.49 7.87 8.83
N SER A 79 7.75 7.74 8.37
CA SER A 79 8.54 6.50 8.30
C SER A 79 9.07 6.04 9.66
#